data_AF-A0A7D8Z2Q0-F1
#
_entry.id   AF-A0A7D8Z2Q0-F1
#
_cell.length_a   1.000
_cell.length_b   1.000
_cell.length_c   1.000
_cell.angle_alpha   90.00
_cell.angle_beta   90.00
_cell.angle_gamma   90.00
#
_symmetry.space_group_name_H-M   'P 1'
#
loop_
_entity.id
_entity.type
_entity.pdbx_description
1 polymer ?
#
loop_
_entity_poly.entity_id
_entity_poly.type
_entity_poly.pdbx_seq_one_letter_code
_entity_poly.pdbx_strand_id
1 'polypeptide(L)'
;MAAEAASTTTTTTTPPTTAATATTPPEAAAPPPSLLTPFALGFLALPPELATRILLFLAPDDLGVLSRTVEPLAGVERDAYLWSVWISQTAPSRINHALCSPLHPRPDAAELVRRGTLRGLAVISGVKAGMYWGSDVAVRLSHIHEQLSSERRRRKLTAALHTRPDASRLVAAGILPPAAPTAAATIRARAHALERARKRDAVRAALRGFGVGVRRFEDVAPTGVWKDRGERVLLALCPGIKEKQRFFEALAGRVV
;
A
#
# COMPACT_ATOMS: atom_id res chain seq x y z
N MET A 1 29.50 -14.99 42.12
CA MET A 1 29.03 -16.39 42.18
C MET A 1 28.28 -16.69 40.90
N ALA A 2 28.56 -17.87 40.33
CA ALA A 2 27.97 -18.49 39.13
C ALA A 2 28.34 -17.86 37.77
N ALA A 3 29.43 -18.41 37.22
CA ALA A 3 29.73 -18.43 35.80
C ALA A 3 28.93 -19.57 35.14
N GLU A 4 28.39 -19.34 33.95
CA GLU A 4 27.78 -20.40 33.14
C GLU A 4 28.41 -20.36 31.74
N ALA A 5 29.35 -21.27 31.53
CA ALA A 5 30.07 -21.49 30.29
C ALA A 5 29.23 -22.41 29.39
N ALA A 6 28.74 -21.89 28.28
CA ALA A 6 28.09 -22.69 27.25
C ALA A 6 29.15 -23.23 26.28
N SER A 7 29.46 -24.52 26.41
CA SER A 7 30.28 -25.29 25.47
C SER A 7 29.51 -25.54 24.17
N THR A 8 29.89 -24.87 23.09
CA THR A 8 29.50 -25.23 21.72
C THR A 8 30.44 -26.32 21.19
N THR A 9 29.94 -27.55 21.13
CA THR A 9 30.58 -28.66 20.41
C THR A 9 30.31 -28.52 18.91
N THR A 10 31.35 -28.17 18.15
CA THR A 10 31.38 -28.25 16.69
C THR A 10 31.59 -29.71 16.27
N THR A 11 30.53 -30.35 15.76
CA THR A 11 30.61 -31.66 15.11
C THR A 11 30.88 -31.45 13.63
N THR A 12 32.14 -31.60 13.24
CA THR A 12 32.59 -31.59 11.84
C THR A 12 32.25 -32.93 11.22
N THR A 13 31.15 -33.00 10.47
CA THR A 13 30.74 -34.19 9.72
C THR A 13 31.45 -34.19 8.35
N THR A 14 32.47 -35.03 8.24
CA THR A 14 33.14 -35.38 6.99
C THR A 14 32.18 -36.16 6.07
N PRO A 15 32.07 -35.83 4.77
CA PRO A 15 31.30 -36.64 3.83
C PRO A 15 32.09 -37.90 3.40
N PRO A 16 31.41 -39.04 3.19
CA PRO A 16 32.04 -40.23 2.63
C PRO A 16 32.25 -40.09 1.12
N THR A 17 33.52 -39.98 0.73
CA THR A 17 33.99 -40.17 -0.65
C THR A 17 33.69 -41.60 -1.09
N THR A 18 32.58 -41.78 -1.79
CA THR A 18 32.24 -43.04 -2.45
C THR A 18 32.69 -42.94 -3.89
N ALA A 19 33.84 -43.54 -4.20
CA ALA A 19 34.36 -43.66 -5.54
C ALA A 19 33.50 -44.65 -6.34
N ALA A 20 32.48 -44.13 -7.02
CA ALA A 20 31.75 -44.87 -8.04
C ALA A 20 32.48 -44.70 -9.37
N THR A 21 33.15 -45.77 -9.80
CA THR A 21 33.71 -45.94 -11.14
C THR A 21 32.59 -45.83 -12.16
N ALA A 22 32.37 -44.62 -12.70
CA ALA A 22 31.49 -44.39 -13.82
C ALA A 22 32.15 -44.96 -15.08
N THR A 23 31.61 -46.07 -15.58
CA THR A 23 31.89 -46.58 -16.91
C THR A 23 31.37 -45.56 -17.92
N THR A 24 32.30 -44.80 -18.50
CA THR A 24 32.04 -43.81 -19.54
C THR A 24 31.35 -44.50 -20.73
N PRO A 25 30.09 -44.17 -21.07
CA PRO A 25 29.52 -44.57 -22.34
C PRO A 25 30.33 -43.90 -23.47
N PRO A 26 30.50 -44.56 -24.63
CA PRO A 26 31.26 -44.01 -25.74
C PRO A 26 30.68 -42.66 -26.14
N GLU A 27 31.52 -41.64 -26.04
CA GLU A 27 31.32 -40.28 -26.50
C GLU A 27 30.99 -40.33 -27.99
N ALA A 28 29.69 -40.41 -28.29
CA ALA A 28 29.17 -40.33 -29.64
C ALA A 28 29.54 -38.94 -30.16
N ALA A 29 30.49 -38.92 -31.10
CA ALA A 29 31.02 -37.74 -31.76
C ALA A 29 29.90 -36.72 -32.03
N ALA A 30 30.01 -35.56 -31.39
CA ALA A 30 29.09 -34.46 -31.58
C ALA A 30 29.00 -34.15 -33.09
N PRO A 31 27.80 -34.17 -33.69
CA PRO A 31 27.64 -33.86 -35.10
C PRO A 31 28.10 -32.43 -35.36
N PRO A 32 28.71 -32.14 -36.54
CA PRO A 32 29.22 -30.81 -36.86
C PRO A 32 28.09 -29.77 -36.76
N PRO A 33 28.32 -28.63 -36.08
CA PRO A 33 27.28 -27.64 -35.80
C PRO A 33 27.06 -26.72 -36.99
N SER A 34 26.42 -27.16 -38.08
CA SER A 34 26.11 -26.22 -39.18
C SER A 34 25.18 -26.69 -40.30
N LEU A 35 24.49 -27.82 -40.18
CA LEU A 35 23.47 -28.16 -41.17
C LEU A 35 22.09 -27.99 -40.54
N LEU A 36 21.42 -26.89 -40.93
CA LEU A 36 19.99 -26.73 -40.71
C LEU A 36 19.31 -28.01 -41.17
N THR A 37 18.56 -28.64 -40.26
CA THR A 37 17.86 -29.88 -40.57
C THR A 37 16.90 -29.65 -41.75
N PRO A 38 16.59 -30.66 -42.56
CA PRO A 38 15.59 -30.53 -43.63
C PRO A 38 14.24 -30.05 -43.08
N PHE A 39 13.94 -30.38 -41.81
CA PHE A 39 12.85 -29.78 -41.07
C PHE A 39 13.01 -28.27 -40.91
N ALA A 40 14.14 -27.77 -40.41
CA ALA A 40 14.36 -26.34 -40.22
C ALA A 40 14.16 -25.59 -41.54
N LEU A 41 14.58 -26.16 -42.67
CA LEU A 41 14.33 -25.60 -44.00
C LEU A 41 12.83 -25.62 -44.37
N GLY A 42 12.12 -26.73 -44.13
CA GLY A 42 10.68 -26.84 -44.38
C GLY A 42 9.83 -25.95 -43.47
N PHE A 43 10.24 -25.78 -42.22
CA PHE A 43 9.60 -24.91 -41.24
C PHE A 43 9.83 -23.44 -41.57
N LEU A 44 11.03 -23.07 -42.03
CA LEU A 44 11.34 -21.72 -42.55
C LEU A 44 10.63 -21.43 -43.88
N ALA A 45 10.24 -22.47 -44.63
CA ALA A 45 9.44 -22.32 -45.85
C ALA A 45 7.93 -22.12 -45.60
N LEU A 46 7.45 -22.33 -44.36
CA LEU A 46 6.08 -21.99 -43.99
C LEU A 46 5.89 -20.47 -44.04
N PRO A 47 4.68 -19.99 -44.38
CA PRO A 47 4.32 -18.59 -44.16
C PRO A 47 4.62 -18.19 -42.70
N PRO A 48 5.28 -17.05 -42.48
CA PRO A 48 5.75 -16.64 -41.16
C PRO A 48 4.59 -16.52 -40.14
N GLU A 49 3.37 -16.27 -40.59
CA GLU A 49 2.16 -16.23 -39.78
C GLU A 49 1.77 -17.60 -39.21
N LEU A 50 2.02 -18.67 -39.96
CA LEU A 50 1.77 -20.04 -39.51
C LEU A 50 2.88 -20.54 -38.59
N ALA A 51 4.14 -20.24 -38.92
CA ALA A 51 5.28 -20.59 -38.07
C ALA A 51 5.15 -19.93 -36.69
N THR A 52 4.81 -18.63 -36.65
CA THR A 52 4.57 -17.90 -35.40
C THR A 52 3.37 -18.45 -34.64
N ARG A 53 2.26 -18.78 -35.32
CA ARG A 53 1.07 -19.35 -34.68
C ARG A 53 1.33 -20.75 -34.12
N ILE A 54 2.05 -21.61 -34.83
CA ILE A 54 2.41 -22.95 -34.35
C ILE A 54 3.29 -22.84 -33.11
N LEU A 55 4.33 -21.99 -33.14
CA LEU A 55 5.24 -21.80 -32.00
C LEU A 55 4.56 -21.12 -30.80
N LEU A 56 3.58 -20.24 -31.03
CA LEU A 56 2.84 -19.57 -29.97
C LEU A 56 1.94 -20.51 -29.15
N PHE A 57 1.41 -21.58 -29.76
CA PHE A 57 0.34 -22.37 -29.15
C PHE A 57 0.72 -23.81 -28.79
N LEU A 58 1.75 -24.39 -29.41
CA LEU A 58 2.10 -25.78 -29.13
C LEU A 58 2.82 -25.97 -27.79
N ALA A 59 2.35 -26.93 -26.99
CA ALA A 59 3.10 -27.41 -25.83
C ALA A 59 4.34 -28.21 -26.29
N PRO A 60 5.39 -28.31 -25.46
CA PRO A 60 6.57 -29.10 -25.81
C PRO A 60 6.20 -30.59 -25.94
N ASP A 61 5.24 -31.04 -25.13
CA ASP A 61 4.69 -32.39 -25.20
C ASP A 61 3.97 -32.60 -26.54
N ASP A 62 3.19 -31.61 -26.98
CA ASP A 62 2.52 -31.64 -28.29
C ASP A 62 3.54 -31.63 -29.43
N LEU A 63 4.66 -30.91 -29.28
CA LEU A 63 5.75 -30.89 -30.26
C LEU A 63 6.44 -32.26 -30.35
N GLY A 64 6.58 -32.95 -29.21
CA GLY A 64 7.09 -34.32 -29.16
C GLY A 64 6.11 -35.36 -29.70
N VAL A 65 4.80 -35.11 -29.60
CA VAL A 65 3.78 -35.95 -30.25
C VAL A 65 3.77 -35.69 -31.76
N LEU A 66 3.84 -34.42 -32.18
CA LEU A 66 3.92 -34.04 -33.59
C LEU A 66 5.21 -34.52 -34.25
N SER A 67 6.34 -34.50 -33.55
CA SER A 67 7.62 -35.01 -34.07
C SER A 67 7.57 -36.51 -34.38
N ARG A 68 6.75 -37.27 -33.65
CA ARG A 68 6.57 -38.72 -33.83
C ARG A 68 5.50 -39.07 -34.84
N THR A 69 4.49 -38.22 -35.02
CA THR A 69 3.32 -38.49 -35.87
C THR A 69 3.46 -37.89 -37.27
N VAL A 70 4.22 -36.80 -37.41
CA VAL A 70 4.44 -36.11 -38.67
C VAL A 70 5.91 -36.27 -39.05
N GLU A 71 6.19 -37.13 -40.02
CA GLU A 71 7.55 -37.46 -40.46
C GLU A 71 8.41 -36.23 -40.83
N PRO A 72 7.87 -35.16 -41.46
CA PRO A 72 8.59 -33.89 -41.64
C PRO A 72 9.07 -33.22 -40.35
N LEU A 73 8.41 -33.47 -39.22
CA LEU A 73 8.72 -32.90 -37.89
C LEU A 73 9.61 -33.84 -37.06
N ALA A 74 10.11 -34.92 -37.64
CA ALA A 74 10.98 -35.85 -36.92
C ALA A 74 12.29 -35.15 -36.49
N GLY A 75 12.64 -35.28 -35.21
CA GLY A 75 13.90 -34.76 -34.65
C GLY A 75 13.88 -33.29 -34.24
N VAL A 76 12.76 -32.58 -34.38
CA VAL A 76 12.61 -31.18 -33.93
C VAL A 76 12.81 -31.03 -32.43
N GLU A 77 12.38 -32.03 -31.68
CA GLU A 77 12.60 -32.13 -30.24
C GLU A 77 14.09 -32.23 -29.84
N ARG A 78 15.00 -32.47 -30.79
CA ARG A 78 16.45 -32.56 -30.53
C ARG A 78 17.18 -31.28 -30.91
N ASP A 79 16.51 -30.31 -31.53
CA ASP A 79 17.13 -29.04 -31.92
C ASP A 79 17.31 -28.13 -30.69
N ALA A 80 18.56 -28.03 -30.23
CA ALA A 80 18.93 -27.23 -29.07
C ALA A 80 18.66 -25.72 -29.26
N TYR A 81 18.77 -25.21 -30.49
CA TYR A 81 18.51 -23.80 -30.76
C TYR A 81 17.02 -23.50 -30.62
N LEU A 82 16.17 -24.32 -31.24
CA LEU A 82 14.72 -24.16 -31.18
C LEU A 82 14.21 -24.28 -29.74
N TRP A 83 14.76 -25.22 -28.96
CA TRP A 83 14.52 -25.32 -27.52
C TRP A 83 14.95 -24.08 -26.75
N SER A 84 16.12 -23.51 -27.04
CA SER A 84 16.61 -22.31 -26.36
C SER A 84 15.73 -21.09 -26.64
N VAL A 85 15.29 -20.91 -27.89
CA VAL A 85 14.38 -19.84 -28.29
C VAL A 85 13.00 -20.04 -27.67
N TRP A 86 12.50 -21.28 -27.66
CA TRP A 86 11.20 -21.59 -27.08
C TRP A 86 11.17 -21.39 -25.55
N ILE A 87 12.18 -21.89 -24.83
CA ILE A 87 12.29 -21.69 -23.38
C ILE A 87 12.44 -20.20 -23.05
N SER A 88 13.16 -19.43 -23.87
CA SER A 88 13.39 -18.01 -23.60
C SER A 88 12.21 -17.11 -23.99
N GLN A 89 11.41 -17.45 -25.00
CA GLN A 89 10.38 -16.56 -25.55
C GLN A 89 8.94 -17.03 -25.30
N THR A 90 8.64 -18.32 -25.52
CA THR A 90 7.26 -18.84 -25.46
C THR A 90 6.90 -19.41 -24.10
N ALA A 91 7.83 -20.06 -23.40
CA ALA A 91 7.57 -20.55 -22.05
C ALA A 91 7.16 -19.42 -21.07
N PRO A 92 7.81 -18.25 -21.04
CA PRO A 92 7.43 -17.15 -20.14
C PRO A 92 6.04 -16.59 -20.48
N SER A 93 5.71 -16.46 -21.78
CA SER A 93 4.42 -15.98 -22.26
C SER A 93 3.28 -16.93 -21.87
N ARG A 94 3.48 -18.26 -21.98
CA ARG A 94 2.50 -19.27 -21.59
C ARG A 94 2.34 -19.36 -20.08
N ILE A 95 3.45 -19.29 -19.34
CA ILE A 95 3.42 -19.21 -17.88
C ILE A 95 2.68 -17.94 -17.47
N ASN A 96 2.97 -16.80 -18.08
CA ASN A 96 2.26 -15.55 -17.78
C ASN A 96 0.78 -15.65 -18.11
N HIS A 97 0.38 -16.25 -19.25
CA HIS A 97 -1.03 -16.50 -19.54
C HIS A 97 -1.66 -17.47 -18.54
N ALA A 98 -1.01 -18.58 -18.19
CA ALA A 98 -1.56 -19.53 -17.23
C ALA A 98 -1.69 -18.94 -15.81
N LEU A 99 -0.74 -18.08 -15.41
CA LEU A 99 -0.73 -17.44 -14.09
C LEU A 99 -1.59 -16.18 -14.03
N CYS A 100 -1.72 -15.44 -15.13
CA CYS A 100 -2.31 -14.10 -15.17
C CYS A 100 -3.43 -13.93 -16.21
N SER A 101 -3.96 -15.03 -16.79
CA SER A 101 -5.10 -14.95 -17.71
C SER A 101 -6.35 -14.46 -16.98
N PRO A 102 -7.16 -13.59 -17.61
CA PRO A 102 -8.44 -13.13 -17.05
C PRO A 102 -9.44 -14.27 -16.80
N LEU A 103 -9.19 -15.45 -17.36
CA LEU A 103 -10.01 -16.65 -17.17
C LEU A 103 -9.79 -17.32 -15.81
N HIS A 104 -8.66 -17.05 -15.15
CA HIS A 104 -8.38 -17.52 -13.80
C HIS A 104 -8.46 -16.35 -12.81
N PRO A 105 -9.17 -16.49 -11.68
CA PRO A 105 -9.32 -15.41 -10.69
C PRO A 105 -8.03 -15.17 -9.87
N ARG A 106 -6.86 -15.48 -10.45
CA ARG A 106 -5.58 -15.29 -9.78
C ARG A 106 -5.22 -13.79 -9.82
N PRO A 107 -4.94 -13.18 -8.66
CA PRO A 107 -4.52 -11.78 -8.62
C PRO A 107 -3.19 -11.60 -9.36
N ASP A 108 -3.14 -10.56 -10.19
CA ASP A 108 -1.94 -10.15 -10.91
C ASP A 108 -0.80 -9.83 -9.93
N ALA A 109 0.45 -10.00 -10.34
CA ALA A 109 1.62 -9.68 -9.53
C ALA A 109 1.62 -8.20 -9.09
N ALA A 110 1.18 -7.28 -9.96
CA ALA A 110 1.01 -5.88 -9.59
C ALA A 110 -0.08 -5.69 -8.51
N GLU A 111 -1.13 -6.50 -8.55
CA GLU A 111 -2.18 -6.49 -7.53
C GLU A 111 -1.67 -7.04 -6.20
N LEU A 112 -0.87 -8.10 -6.21
CA LEU A 112 -0.21 -8.63 -5.02
C LEU A 112 0.74 -7.60 -4.38
N VAL A 113 1.45 -6.82 -5.20
CA VAL A 113 2.24 -5.68 -4.72
C VAL A 113 1.35 -4.60 -4.10
N ARG A 114 0.22 -4.24 -4.75
CA ARG A 114 -0.74 -3.25 -4.21
C ARG A 114 -1.35 -3.68 -2.88
N ARG A 115 -1.67 -4.97 -2.73
CA ARG A 115 -2.16 -5.57 -1.48
C ARG A 115 -1.06 -5.70 -0.41
N GLY A 116 0.20 -5.50 -0.80
CA GLY A 116 1.35 -5.69 0.08
C GLY A 116 1.56 -7.14 0.48
N THR A 117 1.11 -8.11 -0.32
CA THR A 117 1.44 -9.53 -0.14
C THR A 117 2.82 -9.84 -0.71
N LEU A 118 3.12 -9.33 -1.91
CA LEU A 118 4.48 -9.28 -2.43
C LEU A 118 5.18 -8.01 -1.92
N ARG A 119 6.25 -8.19 -1.15
CA ARG A 119 7.05 -7.11 -0.55
C ARG A 119 8.52 -7.25 -0.92
N GLY A 120 9.26 -6.15 -0.75
CA GLY A 120 10.70 -6.10 -1.02
C GLY A 120 11.03 -5.27 -2.26
N LEU A 121 12.08 -4.46 -2.17
CA LEU A 121 12.42 -3.48 -3.21
C LEU A 121 12.70 -4.18 -4.55
N ALA A 122 13.48 -5.27 -4.53
CA ALA A 122 13.85 -6.02 -5.73
C ALA A 122 12.66 -6.75 -6.36
N VAL A 123 11.75 -7.29 -5.53
CA VAL A 123 10.50 -7.90 -5.98
C VAL A 123 9.59 -6.86 -6.62
N ILE A 124 9.40 -5.71 -5.97
CA ILE A 124 8.54 -4.63 -6.48
C ILE A 124 9.12 -4.02 -7.77
N SER A 125 10.42 -3.77 -7.83
CA SER A 125 11.07 -3.29 -9.06
C SER A 125 11.00 -4.33 -10.16
N GLY A 126 11.18 -5.61 -9.82
CA GLY A 126 11.05 -6.73 -10.75
C GLY A 126 9.66 -6.78 -11.37
N VAL A 127 8.60 -6.76 -10.55
CA VAL A 127 7.20 -6.74 -11.01
C VAL A 127 6.93 -5.51 -11.90
N LYS A 128 7.40 -4.32 -11.52
CA LYS A 128 7.23 -3.10 -12.34
C LYS A 128 7.96 -3.16 -13.67
N ALA A 129 9.11 -3.82 -13.71
CA ALA A 129 9.90 -4.03 -14.92
C ALA A 129 9.41 -5.22 -15.76
N GLY A 130 8.37 -5.95 -15.32
CA GLY A 130 7.93 -7.18 -15.97
C GLY A 130 8.93 -8.35 -15.85
N MET A 131 9.89 -8.25 -14.92
CA MET A 131 10.92 -9.26 -14.69
C MET A 131 10.44 -10.34 -13.74
N TYR A 132 11.07 -11.52 -13.81
CA TYR A 132 10.79 -12.60 -12.88
C TYR A 132 11.19 -12.23 -11.44
N TRP A 133 10.18 -12.00 -10.61
CA TRP A 133 10.36 -11.58 -9.22
C TRP A 133 10.66 -12.74 -8.25
N GLY A 134 10.43 -13.99 -8.68
CA GLY A 134 10.65 -15.20 -7.87
C GLY A 134 12.08 -15.73 -7.89
N SER A 135 13.05 -14.93 -8.36
CA SER A 135 14.46 -15.33 -8.34
C SER A 135 14.99 -15.34 -6.91
N ASP A 136 15.83 -16.33 -6.58
CA ASP A 136 16.44 -16.46 -5.26
C ASP A 136 17.25 -15.20 -4.87
N VAL A 137 17.89 -14.55 -5.85
CA VAL A 137 18.58 -13.28 -5.65
C VAL A 137 17.60 -12.16 -5.27
N ALA A 138 16.46 -12.03 -5.96
CA ALA A 138 15.46 -11.01 -5.64
C ALA A 138 14.84 -11.21 -4.25
N VAL A 139 14.62 -12.47 -3.86
CA VAL A 139 14.11 -12.83 -2.52
C VAL A 139 15.15 -12.49 -1.44
N ARG A 140 16.41 -12.90 -1.61
CA ARG A 140 17.51 -12.58 -0.66
C ARG A 140 17.72 -11.09 -0.50
N LEU A 141 17.81 -10.33 -1.60
CA LEU A 141 17.96 -8.87 -1.56
C LEU A 141 16.77 -8.19 -0.88
N SER A 142 15.55 -8.69 -1.11
CA SER A 142 14.35 -8.18 -0.46
C SER A 142 14.38 -8.40 1.05
N HIS A 143 14.85 -9.57 1.50
CA HIS A 143 15.00 -9.87 2.91
C HIS A 143 16.04 -8.97 3.60
N ILE A 144 17.22 -8.83 2.99
CA ILE A 144 18.28 -7.94 3.49
C ILE A 144 17.77 -6.50 3.58
N HIS A 145 17.06 -6.03 2.55
CA HIS A 145 16.47 -4.70 2.55
C HIS A 145 15.45 -4.52 3.68
N GLU A 146 14.58 -5.50 3.91
CA GLU A 146 13.58 -5.44 4.99
C GLU A 146 14.26 -5.35 6.36
N GLN A 147 15.28 -6.18 6.62
CA GLN A 147 16.08 -6.14 7.84
C GLN A 147 16.71 -4.76 8.05
N LEU A 148 17.43 -4.24 7.05
CA LEU A 148 18.05 -2.91 7.11
C LEU A 148 17.02 -1.79 7.33
N SER A 149 15.86 -1.87 6.68
CA SER A 149 14.78 -0.90 6.85
C SER A 149 14.18 -0.94 8.25
N SER A 150 14.05 -2.12 8.84
CA SER A 150 13.54 -2.33 10.19
C SER A 150 14.53 -1.77 11.22
N GLU A 151 15.82 -2.10 11.09
CA GLU A 151 16.88 -1.55 11.93
C GLU A 151 16.95 -0.03 11.84
N ARG A 152 16.91 0.52 10.63
CA ARG A 152 16.92 1.98 10.42
C ARG A 152 15.72 2.64 11.08
N ARG A 153 14.52 2.07 10.95
CA ARG A 153 13.31 2.56 11.63
C ARG A 153 13.47 2.50 13.15
N ARG A 154 13.99 1.39 13.68
CA ARG A 154 14.25 1.22 15.11
C ARG A 154 15.24 2.27 15.61
N ARG A 155 16.41 2.43 14.97
CA ARG A 155 17.41 3.44 15.33
C ARG A 155 16.83 4.86 15.29
N LYS A 156 16.05 5.18 14.25
CA LYS A 156 15.39 6.49 14.12
C LYS A 156 14.36 6.72 15.23
N LEU A 157 13.55 5.71 15.56
CA LEU A 157 12.58 5.80 16.65
C LEU A 157 13.27 5.92 18.01
N THR A 158 14.31 5.13 18.27
CA THR A 158 15.11 5.22 19.49
C THR A 158 15.73 6.61 19.62
N ALA A 159 16.33 7.16 18.56
CA ALA A 159 16.86 8.52 18.56
C ALA A 159 15.77 9.58 18.79
N ALA A 160 14.60 9.42 18.17
CA ALA A 160 13.45 10.32 18.35
C ALA A 160 12.85 10.24 19.77
N LEU A 161 12.88 9.07 20.40
CA LEU A 161 12.44 8.87 21.77
C LEU A 161 13.41 9.47 22.78
N HIS A 162 14.73 9.36 22.57
CA HIS A 162 15.72 10.01 23.42
C HIS A 162 15.71 11.54 23.31
N THR A 163 15.34 12.07 22.14
CA THR A 163 15.20 13.52 21.91
C THR A 163 13.78 14.03 22.15
N ARG A 164 12.88 13.19 22.70
CA ARG A 164 11.48 13.56 22.91
C ARG A 164 11.38 14.72 23.92
N PRO A 165 10.81 15.86 23.54
CA PRO A 165 10.63 16.98 24.46
C PRO A 165 9.55 16.66 25.50
N ASP A 166 9.75 17.17 26.71
CA ASP A 166 8.74 17.12 27.77
C ASP A 166 7.48 17.87 27.35
N ALA A 167 6.34 17.44 27.89
CA ALA A 167 5.06 18.08 27.62
C ALA A 167 5.05 19.57 27.98
N SER A 168 5.77 19.96 29.04
CA SER A 168 5.92 21.36 29.45
C SER A 168 6.60 22.23 28.38
N ARG A 169 7.66 21.71 27.74
CA ARG A 169 8.35 22.39 26.63
C ARG A 169 7.43 22.56 25.41
N LEU A 170 6.59 21.57 25.13
CA LEU A 170 5.61 21.64 24.05
C LEU A 170 4.48 22.65 24.32
N VAL A 171 4.08 22.83 25.60
CA VAL A 171 3.15 23.89 26.01
C VAL A 171 3.81 25.26 25.90
N ALA A 172 5.06 25.41 26.32
CA ALA A 172 5.81 26.66 26.19
C ALA A 172 6.01 27.07 24.72
N ALA A 173 6.20 26.10 23.83
CA ALA A 173 6.26 26.32 22.38
C ALA A 173 4.89 26.58 21.72
N GLY A 174 3.79 26.54 22.49
CA GLY A 174 2.42 26.75 21.97
C GLY A 174 1.88 25.60 21.09
N ILE A 175 2.56 24.45 21.06
CA ILE A 175 2.13 23.26 20.28
C ILE A 175 0.99 22.54 21.01
N LEU A 176 1.13 22.36 22.33
CA LEU A 176 0.07 21.81 23.17
C LEU A 176 -0.69 22.94 23.87
N PRO A 177 -2.03 22.85 23.97
CA PRO A 177 -2.79 23.81 24.76
C PRO A 177 -2.43 23.66 26.24
N PRO A 178 -2.39 24.76 27.02
CA PRO A 178 -2.03 24.75 28.44
C PRO A 178 -3.09 24.07 29.33
N ALA A 179 -4.21 23.64 28.75
CA ALA A 179 -5.33 23.02 29.46
C ALA A 179 -4.90 21.79 30.27
N ALA A 180 -5.42 21.70 31.50
CA ALA A 180 -5.03 20.80 32.58
C ALA A 180 -4.36 19.49 32.10
N PRO A 181 -3.15 19.16 32.59
CA PRO A 181 -2.41 17.97 32.18
C PRO A 181 -3.21 16.67 32.40
N THR A 182 -4.16 16.71 33.33
CA THR A 182 -5.04 15.60 33.76
C THR A 182 -6.30 15.40 32.90
N ALA A 183 -6.65 16.33 32.02
CA ALA A 183 -7.83 16.18 31.17
C ALA A 183 -7.60 15.13 30.06
N ALA A 184 -8.60 14.29 29.81
CA ALA A 184 -8.57 13.31 28.73
C ALA A 184 -8.35 13.98 27.36
N ALA A 185 -7.66 13.30 26.45
CA ALA A 185 -7.28 13.84 25.13
C ALA A 185 -8.49 14.34 24.31
N THR A 186 -9.62 13.63 24.40
CA THR A 186 -10.88 13.99 23.72
C THR A 186 -11.50 15.27 24.26
N ILE A 187 -11.39 15.51 25.58
CA ILE A 187 -11.92 16.69 26.25
C ILE A 187 -11.00 17.90 26.01
N ARG A 188 -9.69 17.68 25.94
CA ARG A 188 -8.68 18.74 25.82
C ARG A 188 -8.92 19.67 24.61
N ALA A 189 -9.29 19.11 23.45
CA ALA A 189 -9.61 19.90 22.27
C ALA A 189 -10.84 20.79 22.48
N ARG A 190 -11.92 20.23 23.04
CA ARG A 190 -13.16 20.97 23.34
C ARG A 190 -12.95 22.02 24.43
N ALA A 191 -12.21 21.68 25.48
CA ALA A 191 -11.87 22.58 26.58
C ALA A 191 -11.08 23.79 26.08
N HIS A 192 -10.08 23.58 25.21
CA HIS A 192 -9.32 24.66 24.62
C HIS A 192 -10.16 25.54 23.67
N ALA A 193 -11.05 24.94 22.87
CA ALA A 193 -11.97 25.70 22.03
C ALA A 193 -12.92 26.58 22.87
N LEU A 194 -13.43 26.03 23.98
CA LEU A 194 -14.28 26.74 24.93
C LEU A 194 -13.52 27.85 25.66
N GLU A 195 -12.27 27.61 26.06
CA GLU A 195 -11.41 28.63 26.66
C GLU A 195 -11.17 29.80 25.69
N ARG A 196 -10.90 29.51 24.41
CA ARG A 196 -10.80 30.55 23.37
C ARG A 196 -12.11 31.27 23.13
N ALA A 197 -13.25 30.58 23.18
CA ALA A 197 -14.56 31.22 23.10
C ALA A 197 -14.77 32.18 24.27
N ARG A 198 -14.53 31.71 25.51
CA ARG A 198 -14.60 32.53 26.73
C ARG A 198 -13.69 33.75 26.68
N LYS A 199 -12.43 33.60 26.24
CA LYS A 199 -11.49 34.73 26.08
C LYS A 199 -11.99 35.73 25.04
N ARG A 200 -12.50 35.27 23.90
CA ARG A 200 -13.10 36.15 22.87
C ARG A 200 -14.32 36.90 23.41
N ASP A 201 -15.20 36.22 24.13
CA ASP A 201 -16.40 36.84 24.68
C ASP A 201 -16.08 37.82 25.81
N ALA A 202 -15.08 37.53 26.65
CA ALA A 202 -14.56 38.46 27.65
C ALA A 202 -13.96 39.73 27.02
N VAL A 203 -13.14 39.59 25.96
CA VAL A 203 -12.60 40.74 25.22
C VAL A 203 -13.72 41.54 24.56
N ARG A 204 -14.70 40.88 23.95
CA ARG A 204 -15.88 41.56 23.38
C ARG A 204 -16.65 42.34 24.45
N ALA A 205 -16.87 41.75 25.62
CA ALA A 205 -17.54 42.41 26.73
C ALA A 205 -16.75 43.63 27.23
N ALA A 206 -15.42 43.51 27.38
CA ALA A 206 -14.55 44.62 27.76
C ALA A 206 -14.62 45.77 26.75
N LEU A 207 -14.51 45.47 25.45
CA LEU A 207 -14.60 46.48 24.39
C LEU A 207 -15.95 47.22 24.38
N ARG A 208 -17.07 46.53 24.67
CA ARG A 208 -18.38 47.18 24.84
C ARG A 208 -18.42 48.15 26.02
N GLY A 209 -17.73 47.82 27.11
CA GLY A 209 -17.55 48.69 28.27
C GLY A 209 -16.82 50.00 27.91
N PHE A 210 -15.82 49.92 27.03
CA PHE A 210 -15.11 51.09 26.49
C PHE A 210 -15.87 51.84 25.37
N GLY A 211 -17.10 51.42 25.04
CA GLY A 211 -17.90 52.07 23.99
C GLY A 211 -17.49 51.72 22.56
N VAL A 212 -16.62 50.72 22.38
CA VAL A 212 -16.17 50.27 21.05
C VAL A 212 -17.04 49.10 20.58
N GLY A 213 -17.86 49.34 19.57
CA GLY A 213 -18.67 48.32 18.87
C GLY A 213 -20.18 48.50 18.99
N VAL A 214 -20.93 47.67 18.23
CA VAL A 214 -22.40 47.66 18.23
C VAL A 214 -22.91 47.11 19.56
N ARG A 215 -23.45 47.98 20.42
CA ARG A 215 -24.15 47.57 21.64
C ARG A 215 -25.41 46.82 21.25
N ARG A 216 -25.62 45.62 21.80
CA ARG A 216 -26.93 44.99 21.70
C ARG A 216 -27.91 45.80 22.52
N PHE A 217 -29.15 45.93 22.06
CA PHE A 217 -30.18 46.71 22.73
C PHE A 217 -30.40 46.26 24.19
N GLU A 218 -30.26 44.96 24.44
CA GLU A 218 -30.30 44.33 25.77
C GLU A 218 -29.22 44.86 26.73
N ASP A 219 -28.05 45.27 26.22
CA ASP A 219 -26.95 45.79 27.04
C ASP A 219 -27.19 47.25 27.48
N VAL A 220 -28.10 47.98 26.83
CA VAL A 220 -28.43 49.39 27.10
C VAL A 220 -29.71 49.51 27.93
N ALA A 221 -30.58 48.50 27.89
CA ALA A 221 -31.85 48.53 28.60
C ALA A 221 -31.61 48.34 30.12
N PRO A 222 -32.13 49.24 30.98
CA PRO A 222 -31.99 49.08 32.42
C PRO A 222 -32.66 47.78 32.88
N THR A 223 -31.91 46.98 33.63
CA THR A 223 -32.33 45.75 34.32
C THR A 223 -33.43 46.09 35.32
N GLY A 224 -34.67 46.22 34.84
CA GLY A 224 -35.81 46.62 35.65
C GLY A 224 -37.02 47.11 34.84
N VAL A 225 -36.82 47.59 33.61
CA VAL A 225 -37.93 48.12 32.79
C VAL A 225 -38.87 47.01 32.27
N TRP A 226 -38.40 45.76 32.27
CA TRP A 226 -39.05 44.67 31.54
C TRP A 226 -40.04 43.83 32.36
N LYS A 227 -40.09 43.94 33.70
CA LYS A 227 -40.99 43.10 34.50
C LYS A 227 -42.48 43.44 34.33
N ASP A 228 -42.82 44.72 34.08
CA ASP A 228 -44.23 45.14 33.90
C ASP A 228 -44.52 45.95 32.61
N ARG A 229 -43.49 46.38 31.86
CA ARG A 229 -43.66 47.19 30.62
C ARG A 229 -43.03 46.59 29.36
N GLY A 230 -42.45 45.39 29.45
CA GLY A 230 -41.66 44.78 28.37
C GLY A 230 -42.41 44.63 27.05
N GLU A 231 -43.68 44.21 27.09
CA GLU A 231 -44.49 44.03 25.87
C GLU A 231 -44.76 45.35 25.15
N ARG A 232 -45.11 46.44 25.86
CA ARG A 232 -45.42 47.73 25.22
C ARG A 232 -44.19 48.37 24.57
N VAL A 233 -43.01 48.14 25.14
CA VAL A 233 -41.75 48.67 24.60
C VAL A 233 -41.26 47.85 23.40
N LEU A 234 -41.40 46.51 23.42
CA LEU A 234 -41.15 45.65 22.24
C LEU A 234 -42.03 46.04 21.05
N LEU A 235 -43.29 46.40 21.31
CA LEU A 235 -44.24 46.87 20.30
C LEU A 235 -43.90 48.25 19.72
N ALA A 236 -43.26 49.11 20.50
CA ALA A 236 -42.82 50.42 20.05
C ALA A 236 -41.53 50.34 19.20
N LEU A 237 -40.64 49.41 19.51
CA LEU A 237 -39.39 49.22 18.75
C LEU A 237 -39.57 48.46 17.43
N CYS A 238 -40.60 47.62 17.32
CA CYS A 238 -40.86 46.81 16.13
C CYS A 238 -42.36 46.69 15.86
N PRO A 239 -42.96 47.63 15.11
CA PRO A 239 -44.41 47.69 14.90
C PRO A 239 -45.03 46.48 14.16
N GLY A 240 -44.21 45.58 13.60
CA GLY A 240 -44.67 44.37 12.88
C GLY A 240 -44.55 43.04 13.64
N ILE A 241 -44.06 43.02 14.89
CA ILE A 241 -43.84 41.75 15.61
C ILE A 241 -45.17 41.08 16.02
N LYS A 242 -46.25 41.84 16.25
CA LYS A 242 -47.57 41.30 16.59
C LYS A 242 -48.13 40.38 15.52
N GLU A 243 -47.96 40.73 14.26
CA GLU A 243 -48.49 39.95 13.15
C GLU A 243 -47.76 38.61 13.03
N LYS A 244 -46.44 38.63 13.21
CA LYS A 244 -45.62 37.41 13.23
C LYS A 244 -45.91 36.55 14.45
N GLN A 245 -46.08 37.15 15.62
CA GLN A 245 -46.39 36.41 16.85
C GLN A 245 -47.77 35.73 16.76
N ARG A 246 -48.80 36.45 16.28
CA ARG A 246 -50.12 35.87 15.99
C ARG A 246 -50.07 34.73 14.98
N PHE A 247 -49.23 34.86 13.95
CA PHE A 247 -49.03 33.80 12.96
C PHE A 247 -48.46 32.52 13.59
N PHE A 248 -47.45 32.63 14.45
CA PHE A 248 -46.85 31.46 15.11
C PHE A 248 -47.74 30.88 16.22
N GLU A 249 -48.48 31.71 16.96
CA GLU A 249 -49.47 31.23 17.94
C GLU A 249 -50.64 30.50 17.25
N ALA A 250 -51.10 30.98 16.10
CA ALA A 250 -52.12 30.31 15.29
C ALA A 250 -51.64 28.97 14.71
N LEU A 251 -50.34 28.82 14.45
CA LEU A 251 -49.72 27.54 14.07
C LEU A 251 -49.60 26.59 15.27
N ALA A 252 -49.24 27.09 16.45
CA ALA A 252 -49.12 26.27 17.67
C ALA A 252 -50.47 25.79 18.21
N GLY A 253 -51.54 26.56 18.05
CA GLY A 253 -52.91 26.16 18.40
C GLY A 253 -53.54 25.12 17.46
N ARG A 254 -52.84 24.73 16.39
CA ARG A 254 -53.32 23.79 15.36
C ARG A 254 -52.50 22.50 15.37
N VAL A 255 -52.26 21.96 16.56
CA VAL A 255 -51.81 20.57 16.73
C VAL A 255 -53.07 19.74 17.00
N VAL A 256 -53.59 19.14 15.92
CA VAL A 256 -54.55 18.02 15.93
C VAL A 256 -53.79 16.79 15.50
#